data_AF-A0AAW2UUD0-F1
#
_entry.id   AF-A0AAW2UUD0-F1
#
_cell.length_a   1.000
_cell.length_b   1.000
_cell.length_c   1.000
_cell.angle_alpha   90.00
_cell.angle_beta   90.00
_cell.angle_gamma   90.00
#
_symmetry.space_group_name_H-M   'P 1'
#
loop_
_entity.id
_entity.type
_entity.pdbx_description
1 polymer ?
#
loop_
_entity_poly.entity_id
_entity_poly.type
_entity_poly.pdbx_seq_one_letter_code
_entity_poly.pdbx_strand_id
1 'polypeptide(L)'
;MAEDTREEVKAAFFDIAEDKSLVQMATHRPFSKQLGRLWGRRTVWMIISPTQNAFVPGRKIGDNVMLAQELFMGYNQRHLPKRCALKVDLRKAYDTVEWDFLIEVLRLFGFPDRFIGWIEECVTTATFRFV
;
A
#
# COMPACT_ATOMS: atom_id res chain seq x y z
N MET A 1 -23.34 29.16 -7.10
CA MET A 1 -22.65 27.85 -7.16
C MET A 1 -21.15 28.03 -7.39
N ALA A 2 -20.44 28.74 -6.50
CA ALA A 2 -18.99 28.98 -6.67
C ALA A 2 -18.21 29.02 -5.35
N GLU A 3 -18.82 28.57 -4.24
CA GLU A 3 -18.22 28.65 -2.90
C GLU A 3 -17.79 27.29 -2.35
N ASP A 4 -18.34 26.20 -2.90
CA ASP A 4 -18.08 24.81 -2.47
C ASP A 4 -16.67 24.31 -2.84
N THR A 5 -16.11 24.82 -3.94
CA THR A 5 -14.79 24.42 -4.45
C THR A 5 -13.61 24.93 -3.61
N ARG A 6 -13.77 25.99 -2.80
CA ARG A 6 -12.65 26.57 -2.04
C ARG A 6 -12.38 25.82 -0.74
N GLU A 7 -13.43 25.33 -0.08
CA GLU A 7 -13.30 24.55 1.15
C GLU A 7 -12.91 23.09 0.85
N GLU A 8 -13.40 22.49 -0.24
CA GLU A 8 -12.93 21.18 -0.72
C GLU A 8 -11.44 21.20 -1.13
N VAL A 9 -10.99 22.29 -1.77
CA VAL A 9 -9.59 22.47 -2.13
C VAL A 9 -8.72 22.67 -0.90
N LYS A 10 -9.21 23.35 0.14
CA LYS A 10 -8.49 23.46 1.42
C LYS A 10 -8.43 22.13 2.16
N ALA A 11 -9.52 21.39 2.24
CA ALA A 11 -9.54 20.06 2.86
C ALA A 11 -8.55 19.11 2.16
N ALA A 12 -8.55 19.09 0.82
CA ALA A 12 -7.59 18.30 0.05
C ALA A 12 -6.15 18.80 0.16
N PHE A 13 -5.92 20.10 0.42
CA PHE A 13 -4.60 20.67 0.63
C PHE A 13 -4.05 20.36 2.03
N PHE A 14 -4.92 20.34 3.06
CA PHE A 14 -4.56 19.99 4.43
C PHE A 14 -4.31 18.49 4.60
N ASP A 15 -5.07 17.61 3.92
CA ASP A 15 -4.82 16.16 3.92
C ASP A 15 -3.50 15.77 3.23
N ILE A 16 -3.02 16.59 2.29
CA ILE A 16 -1.74 16.39 1.59
C ILE A 16 -0.55 16.94 2.42
N ALA A 17 -0.79 17.90 3.31
CA ALA A 17 0.26 18.60 4.04
C ALA A 17 0.80 17.84 5.28
N GLU A 18 0.15 16.77 5.72
CA GLU A 18 0.59 15.98 6.88
C GLU A 18 1.58 14.86 6.57
N ASP A 19 1.74 14.47 5.29
CA ASP A 19 2.70 13.43 4.91
C ASP A 19 3.90 14.02 4.13
N LYS A 20 4.91 14.44 4.89
CA LYS A 20 6.14 15.05 4.36
C LYS A 20 7.01 14.08 3.53
N SER A 21 6.62 12.80 3.39
CA SER A 21 7.35 11.83 2.58
C SER A 21 6.88 11.75 1.11
N LEU A 22 5.67 12.27 0.79
CA LEU A 22 5.04 12.08 -0.53
C LEU A 22 5.03 13.33 -1.43
N VAL A 23 5.48 14.49 -0.92
CA VAL A 23 5.41 15.77 -1.64
C VAL A 23 6.33 15.85 -2.86
N GLN A 24 7.29 14.93 -3.04
CA GLN A 24 8.18 14.93 -4.21
C GLN A 24 7.73 14.06 -5.39
N MET A 25 6.65 13.27 -5.29
CA MET A 25 6.20 12.40 -6.40
C MET A 25 4.96 12.92 -7.17
N ALA A 26 4.41 14.08 -6.81
CA ALA A 26 3.08 14.52 -7.27
C ALA A 26 3.07 15.52 -8.45
N THR A 27 4.03 15.47 -9.37
CA THR A 27 4.04 16.30 -10.59
C THR A 27 3.29 15.68 -11.77
N HIS A 28 2.10 15.08 -11.55
CA HIS A 28 1.01 15.09 -12.56
C HIS A 28 -0.35 14.63 -11.98
N ARG A 29 -1.19 15.58 -11.55
CA ARG A 29 -2.51 15.31 -10.92
C ARG A 29 -3.62 14.64 -11.77
N PRO A 30 -3.63 14.62 -13.12
CA PRO A 30 -4.62 13.82 -13.86
C PRO A 30 -4.40 12.30 -13.75
N PHE A 31 -3.21 11.87 -13.31
CA PHE A 31 -2.67 10.53 -13.48
C PHE A 31 -3.22 9.49 -12.48
N SER A 32 -3.41 9.86 -11.20
CA SER A 32 -3.86 8.93 -10.16
C SER A 32 -5.39 8.68 -10.17
N LYS A 33 -6.19 9.69 -10.53
CA LYS A 33 -7.66 9.61 -10.52
C LYS A 33 -8.22 8.76 -11.66
N GLN A 34 -7.57 8.71 -12.83
CA GLN A 34 -8.10 8.00 -14.00
C GLN A 34 -7.70 6.51 -14.03
N LEU A 35 -6.48 6.16 -13.59
CA LEU A 35 -6.03 4.76 -13.43
C LEU A 35 -6.79 4.01 -12.34
N GLY A 36 -7.07 4.66 -11.20
CA GLY A 36 -7.84 4.07 -10.11
C GLY A 36 -9.33 3.80 -10.44
N ARG A 37 -9.90 4.54 -11.41
CA ARG A 37 -11.32 4.42 -11.80
C ARG A 37 -11.60 3.30 -12.81
N LEU A 38 -10.64 2.94 -13.67
CA LEU A 38 -10.88 1.98 -14.77
C LEU A 38 -10.10 0.64 -14.65
N TRP A 39 -8.91 0.61 -14.04
CA TRP A 39 -8.05 -0.60 -14.09
C TRP A 39 -7.64 -1.12 -12.70
N GLY A 40 -7.34 -0.24 -11.74
CA GLY A 40 -6.91 -0.65 -10.39
C GLY A 40 -8.00 -1.36 -9.57
N ARG A 41 -9.28 -1.23 -9.94
CA ARG A 41 -10.40 -1.73 -9.12
C ARG A 41 -10.78 -3.21 -9.28
N ARG A 42 -10.24 -3.94 -10.26
CA ARG A 42 -10.50 -5.39 -10.38
C ARG A 42 -9.28 -6.23 -10.05
N THR A 43 -8.13 -5.97 -10.68
CA THR A 43 -6.92 -6.79 -10.51
C THR A 43 -6.32 -6.65 -9.11
N VAL A 44 -6.19 -5.42 -8.61
CA VAL A 44 -5.56 -5.18 -7.29
C VAL A 44 -6.38 -5.80 -6.15
N TRP A 45 -7.72 -5.74 -6.22
CA TRP A 45 -8.58 -6.32 -5.18
C TRP A 45 -8.62 -7.85 -5.20
N MET A 46 -8.25 -8.48 -6.33
CA MET A 46 -8.07 -9.93 -6.40
C MET A 46 -6.73 -10.40 -5.79
N ILE A 47 -5.72 -9.53 -5.80
CA ILE A 47 -4.37 -9.86 -5.29
C ILE A 47 -4.25 -9.53 -3.80
N ILE A 48 -4.94 -8.48 -3.33
CA ILE A 48 -4.95 -8.11 -1.92
C ILE A 48 -5.74 -9.15 -1.11
N SER A 49 -5.04 -9.83 -0.20
CA SER A 49 -5.67 -10.75 0.75
C SER A 49 -6.75 -10.03 1.58
N PRO A 50 -7.88 -10.69 1.92
CA PRO A 50 -8.86 -10.15 2.86
C PRO A 50 -8.26 -9.73 4.21
N THR A 51 -7.16 -10.36 4.63
CA THR A 51 -6.47 -10.09 5.91
C THR A 51 -5.39 -9.01 5.83
N GLN A 52 -5.11 -8.46 4.64
CA GLN A 52 -4.10 -7.41 4.49
C GLN A 52 -4.69 -6.04 4.85
N ASN A 53 -4.47 -5.58 6.08
CA ASN A 53 -5.03 -4.29 6.53
C ASN A 53 -4.08 -3.10 6.30
N ALA A 54 -2.77 -3.33 6.22
CA ALA A 54 -1.80 -2.26 6.00
C ALA A 54 -1.87 -1.74 4.55
N PHE A 55 -1.77 -0.41 4.38
CA PHE A 55 -1.73 0.28 3.09
C PHE A 55 -2.95 0.04 2.17
N VAL A 56 -4.10 -0.39 2.72
CA VAL A 56 -5.36 -0.55 1.98
C VAL A 56 -6.38 0.49 2.48
N PRO A 57 -6.84 1.41 1.61
CA PRO A 57 -7.83 2.41 1.99
C PRO A 57 -9.10 1.79 2.57
N GLY A 58 -9.56 2.31 3.71
CA GLY A 58 -10.75 1.82 4.40
C GLY A 58 -10.53 0.62 5.33
N ARG A 59 -9.32 0.03 5.38
CA ARG A 59 -8.95 -0.98 6.39
C ARG A 59 -8.16 -0.34 7.52
N LYS A 60 -8.40 -0.77 8.76
CA LYS A 60 -7.76 -0.17 9.93
C LYS A 60 -6.70 -1.09 10.50
N ILE A 61 -5.61 -0.52 11.00
CA ILE A 61 -4.57 -1.30 11.69
C ILE A 61 -5.11 -2.01 12.94
N GLY A 62 -6.15 -1.47 13.57
CA GLY A 62 -6.83 -2.09 14.71
C GLY A 62 -7.47 -3.43 14.39
N ASP A 63 -7.89 -3.65 13.13
CA ASP A 63 -8.48 -4.92 12.71
C ASP A 63 -7.44 -6.07 12.78
N ASN A 64 -6.16 -5.78 12.53
CA ASN A 64 -5.07 -6.75 12.74
C ASN A 64 -4.89 -7.10 14.23
N VAL A 65 -5.09 -6.13 15.13
CA VAL A 65 -4.98 -6.37 16.58
C VAL A 65 -6.10 -7.28 17.06
N MET A 66 -7.33 -7.03 16.61
CA MET A 66 -8.48 -7.89 16.92
C MET A 66 -8.27 -9.31 16.37
N LEU A 67 -7.86 -9.43 15.11
CA LEU A 67 -7.58 -10.74 14.50
C LEU A 67 -6.48 -11.49 15.27
N ALA A 68 -5.42 -10.81 15.69
CA ALA A 68 -4.38 -11.42 16.51
C ALA A 68 -4.94 -11.90 17.86
N GLN A 69 -5.74 -11.09 18.55
CA GLN A 69 -6.37 -11.49 19.83
C GLN A 69 -7.22 -12.75 19.68
N GLU A 70 -8.01 -12.85 18.61
CA GLU A 70 -8.81 -14.05 18.30
C GLU A 70 -7.93 -15.27 18.02
N LEU A 71 -6.88 -15.12 17.21
CA LEU A 71 -5.93 -16.21 16.89
C LEU A 71 -5.18 -16.72 18.14
N PHE A 72 -4.83 -15.82 19.06
CA PHE A 72 -4.16 -16.15 20.32
C PHE A 72 -5.12 -16.52 21.45
N MET A 73 -6.43 -16.51 21.22
CA MET A 73 -7.39 -16.90 22.23
C MET A 73 -7.20 -18.37 22.62
N GLY A 74 -7.02 -18.60 23.93
CA GLY A 74 -6.78 -19.94 24.47
C GLY A 74 -5.40 -20.52 24.14
N TYR A 75 -4.47 -19.74 23.57
CA TYR A 75 -3.15 -20.23 23.15
C TYR A 75 -2.35 -20.88 24.29
N ASN A 76 -2.52 -20.40 25.53
CA ASN A 76 -1.83 -20.91 26.73
C ASN A 76 -2.61 -22.01 27.47
N GLN A 77 -3.77 -22.46 26.96
CA GLN A 77 -4.59 -23.46 27.65
C GLN A 77 -4.02 -24.86 27.45
N ARG A 78 -3.60 -25.48 28.56
CA ARG A 78 -2.94 -26.80 28.57
C ARG A 78 -3.80 -27.96 28.06
N HIS A 79 -5.12 -27.80 28.06
CA HIS A 79 -6.06 -28.82 27.59
C HIS A 79 -6.35 -28.73 26.07
N LEU A 80 -5.83 -27.70 25.39
CA LEU A 80 -5.95 -27.54 23.95
C LEU A 80 -4.72 -28.10 23.22
N PRO A 81 -4.83 -28.41 21.92
CA PRO A 81 -3.69 -28.81 21.10
C PRO A 81 -2.56 -27.78 21.15
N LYS A 82 -1.30 -28.24 21.11
CA LYS A 82 -0.13 -27.36 21.06
C LYS A 82 -0.20 -26.48 19.80
N ARG A 83 0.10 -25.19 19.95
CA ARG A 83 0.10 -24.19 18.88
C ARG A 83 1.48 -23.53 18.79
N CYS A 84 1.84 -23.08 17.59
CA CYS A 84 2.99 -22.19 17.37
C CYS A 84 2.51 -20.92 16.64
N ALA A 85 3.23 -19.82 16.83
CA ALA A 85 3.03 -18.60 16.07
C ALA A 85 4.37 -18.19 15.46
N LEU A 86 4.33 -17.84 14.17
CA LEU A 86 5.48 -17.36 13.42
C LEU A 86 5.29 -15.88 13.12
N LYS A 87 6.20 -15.05 13.61
CA LYS A 87 6.29 -13.64 13.24
C LYS A 87 7.46 -13.48 12.27
N VAL A 88 7.16 -13.06 11.05
CA VAL A 88 8.17 -12.73 10.03
C VAL A 88 8.20 -11.21 9.88
N ASP A 89 9.39 -10.64 9.97
CA ASP A 89 9.62 -9.20 9.77
C ASP A 89 10.76 -9.03 8.76
N LEU A 90 10.57 -8.13 7.79
CA LEU A 90 11.53 -7.90 6.72
C LEU A 90 12.44 -6.72 7.09
N ARG A 91 13.73 -6.99 7.27
CA ARG A 91 14.72 -5.92 7.53
C ARG A 91 14.81 -5.01 6.32
N LYS A 92 14.53 -3.72 6.49
CA LYS A 92 14.64 -2.70 5.44
C LYS A 92 13.95 -3.14 4.15
N ALA A 93 12.66 -3.46 4.26
CA ALA A 93 11.88 -4.06 3.17
C ALA A 93 11.96 -3.27 1.85
N TYR A 94 12.05 -1.94 1.89
CA TYR A 94 12.17 -1.13 0.67
C TYR A 94 13.60 -1.04 0.11
N ASP A 95 14.62 -1.23 0.94
CA ASP A 95 16.03 -1.16 0.50
C ASP A 95 16.56 -2.52 -0.02
N THR A 96 15.84 -3.60 0.27
CA THR A 96 16.28 -4.98 0.03
C THR A 96 15.51 -5.71 -1.06
N VAL A 97 14.48 -5.07 -1.62
CA VAL A 97 13.75 -5.61 -2.77
C VAL A 97 14.64 -5.54 -4.01
N GLU A 98 14.72 -6.66 -4.71
CA GLU A 98 15.38 -6.75 -6.01
C GLU A 98 14.39 -6.27 -7.09
N TRP A 99 14.84 -5.35 -7.95
CA TRP A 99 13.95 -4.62 -8.86
C TRP A 99 13.47 -5.49 -10.02
N ASP A 100 14.31 -6.38 -10.55
CA ASP A 100 13.92 -7.29 -11.63
C ASP A 100 12.80 -8.23 -11.13
N PHE A 101 12.91 -8.72 -9.89
CA PHE A 101 11.88 -9.50 -9.22
C PHE A 101 10.56 -8.73 -9.10
N LEU A 102 10.60 -7.44 -8.71
CA LEU A 102 9.40 -6.60 -8.64
C LEU A 102 8.72 -6.50 -10.02
N ILE A 103 9.49 -6.27 -11.08
CA ILE A 103 8.97 -6.16 -12.45
C ILE A 103 8.37 -7.48 -12.93
N GLU A 104 9.05 -8.61 -12.70
CA GLU A 104 8.53 -9.94 -13.06
C GLU A 104 7.24 -10.28 -12.31
N VAL A 105 7.12 -9.91 -11.04
CA VAL A 105 5.90 -10.10 -10.26
C VAL A 105 4.74 -9.28 -10.83
N LEU A 106 4.98 -8.03 -11.24
CA LEU A 106 3.95 -7.20 -11.88
C LEU A 106 3.51 -7.78 -13.23
N ARG A 107 4.45 -8.32 -14.04
CA ARG A 107 4.13 -9.04 -15.28
C ARG A 107 3.27 -10.27 -15.00
N LEU A 108 3.64 -11.07 -14.00
CA LEU A 108 2.93 -12.29 -13.61
C LEU A 108 1.48 -11.99 -13.16
N PHE A 109 1.28 -10.90 -12.43
CA PHE A 109 -0.06 -10.46 -12.02
C PHE A 109 -0.88 -9.82 -13.16
N GLY A 110 -0.32 -9.73 -14.37
CA GLY A 110 -1.01 -9.24 -15.56
C GLY A 110 -1.18 -7.72 -15.58
N PHE A 111 -0.28 -6.97 -14.93
CA PHE A 111 -0.28 -5.51 -15.06
C PHE A 111 0.13 -5.11 -16.49
N PRO A 112 -0.42 -4.02 -17.04
CA PRO A 112 -0.06 -3.57 -18.39
C PRO A 112 1.40 -3.13 -18.48
N ASP A 113 2.08 -3.45 -19.59
CA ASP A 113 3.49 -3.10 -19.82
C ASP A 113 3.77 -1.61 -19.64
N ARG A 114 2.83 -0.75 -20.07
CA ARG A 114 2.96 0.71 -19.89
C ARG A 114 3.01 1.11 -18.41
N PHE A 115 2.23 0.45 -17.56
CA PHE A 115 2.24 0.71 -16.12
C PHE A 115 3.52 0.18 -15.48
N ILE A 116 3.94 -1.02 -15.89
CA ILE A 116 5.19 -1.64 -15.43
C ILE A 116 6.38 -0.73 -15.76
N GLY A 117 6.45 -0.20 -16.99
CA GLY A 117 7.52 0.72 -17.39
C GLY A 117 7.58 2.00 -16.56
N TRP A 118 6.45 2.52 -16.09
CA TRP A 118 6.46 3.66 -15.16
C TRP A 118 7.02 3.29 -13.79
N ILE A 119 6.66 2.11 -13.26
CA ILE A 119 7.21 1.64 -11.98
C ILE A 119 8.71 1.41 -12.10
N GLU A 120 9.16 0.79 -13.18
CA GLU A 120 10.58 0.56 -13.50
C GLU A 120 11.37 1.88 -13.53
N GLU A 121 10.85 2.90 -14.20
CA GLU A 121 11.47 4.23 -14.21
C GLU A 121 11.51 4.85 -12.81
N CYS A 122 10.43 4.75 -12.02
CA CYS A 122 10.41 5.27 -10.65
C CYS A 122 11.44 4.61 -9.72
N VAL A 123 11.59 3.29 -9.77
CA VAL A 123 12.50 2.56 -8.85
C VAL A 123 13.97 2.67 -9.27
N THR A 124 14.25 2.83 -10.57
CA THR A 124 15.63 2.96 -11.08
C THR A 124 16.17 4.39 -10.99
N THR A 125 15.31 5.40 -11.03
CA THR A 125 15.70 6.81 -10.99
C THR A 125 15.61 7.45 -9.60
N ALA A 126 15.09 6.73 -8.61
CA ALA A 126 14.94 7.23 -7.24
C ALA A 126 16.30 7.61 -6.63
N THR A 127 16.54 8.91 -6.45
CA THR A 127 17.72 9.43 -5.75
C THR A 127 17.35 9.84 -4.33
N PHE A 128 17.96 9.21 -3.33
CA PHE A 128 17.84 9.66 -1.94
C PHE A 128 18.85 10.78 -1.68
N ARG A 129 18.36 12.00 -1.42
CA ARG A 129 19.18 13.09 -0.87
C ARG A 129 19.00 13.15 0.64
N PHE A 130 20.08 12.90 1.37
CA PHE A 130 20.14 13.22 2.79
C PHE A 130 20.33 14.74 2.91
N VAL A 131 19.33 15.41 3.50
CA VAL A 131 19.41 16.81 3.94
C VAL A 131 19.80 16.81 5.41
#